data_AF-A0A2Z7CEB2-F1
#
_entry.id   AF-A0A2Z7CEB2-F1
#
_cell.length_a   1.000
_cell.length_b   1.000
_cell.length_c   1.000
_cell.angle_alpha   90.00
_cell.angle_beta   90.00
_cell.angle_gamma   90.00
#
_symmetry.space_group_name_H-M   'P 1'
#
loop_
_entity.id
_entity.type
_entity.pdbx_description
1 polymer ?
#
loop_
_entity_poly.entity_id
_entity_poly.type
_entity_poly.pdbx_seq_one_letter_code
_entity_poly.pdbx_strand_id
1 'polypeptide(L)'
;MIDQSPFSSSTSDDSSMHFDDNDTDAEVMESLAKLRASVDQVQCEQFRRGDDAYNLRDILLVHIRDLEHKISARFDEHDRVHRALRKDMHDQKNLSSLDLKSTHQKLSAQIAAAAFDTVDVQNEVKVINSKVTYLDGLVAEIRKAVMPKRGKVVAAAPNHLLTIKSDPAGEVVAVAIEQMNREVVLGKVVAEVKVKEEAIEVDLPREDIPAVVVDRSEDRLKIG
;
A
#
# COMPACT_ATOMS: atom_id res chain seq x y z
N MET A 1 -4.65 -18.56 2.44
CA MET A 1 -6.06 -18.89 2.11
C MET A 1 -6.90 -17.73 2.57
N ILE A 2 -7.63 -17.09 1.64
CA ILE A 2 -8.56 -15.94 1.69
C ILE A 2 -8.23 -15.18 0.39
N ASP A 3 -9.14 -14.86 -0.52
CA ASP A 3 -10.52 -15.24 -0.76
C ASP A 3 -10.69 -14.92 -2.24
N GLN A 4 -11.04 -15.90 -3.06
CA GLN A 4 -11.21 -15.66 -4.48
C GLN A 4 -12.48 -14.84 -4.64
N SER A 5 -12.34 -13.56 -4.98
CA SER A 5 -13.51 -12.76 -5.33
C SER A 5 -14.23 -13.50 -6.46
N PRO A 6 -15.51 -13.85 -6.33
CA PRO A 6 -16.30 -14.19 -7.48
C PRO A 6 -16.39 -12.88 -8.26
N PHE A 7 -15.55 -12.73 -9.28
CA PHE A 7 -15.77 -11.71 -10.29
C PHE A 7 -17.20 -11.96 -10.73
N SER A 8 -18.07 -11.05 -10.29
CA SER A 8 -19.47 -11.05 -10.66
C SER A 8 -19.45 -11.23 -12.15
N SER A 9 -20.01 -12.35 -12.62
CA SER A 9 -20.42 -12.48 -13.99
C SER A 9 -21.35 -11.29 -14.20
N SER A 10 -20.80 -10.18 -14.68
CA SER A 10 -21.57 -9.20 -15.40
C SER A 10 -22.12 -10.01 -16.54
N THR A 11 -23.33 -10.53 -16.34
CA THR A 11 -24.28 -10.76 -17.41
C THR A 11 -24.53 -9.36 -17.95
N SER A 12 -23.54 -8.86 -18.70
CA SER A 12 -23.80 -7.88 -19.71
C SER A 12 -24.85 -8.58 -20.53
N ASP A 13 -26.11 -8.20 -20.31
CA ASP A 13 -27.11 -8.39 -21.32
C ASP A 13 -26.44 -7.80 -22.55
N ASP A 14 -25.98 -8.71 -23.39
CA ASP A 14 -25.59 -8.48 -24.76
C ASP A 14 -26.89 -8.06 -25.47
N SER A 15 -27.39 -6.88 -25.10
CA SER A 15 -28.09 -6.01 -26.03
C SER A 15 -27.02 -5.58 -27.01
N SER A 16 -26.57 -6.55 -27.80
CA SER A 16 -26.13 -6.40 -29.16
C SER A 16 -27.05 -5.34 -29.74
N MET A 17 -26.53 -4.12 -29.81
CA MET A 17 -27.14 -3.10 -30.63
C MET A 17 -26.94 -3.65 -32.04
N HIS A 18 -27.93 -4.43 -32.47
CA HIS A 18 -28.02 -4.95 -33.81
C HIS A 18 -28.20 -3.72 -34.70
N PHE A 19 -27.08 -3.13 -35.10
CA PHE A 19 -27.03 -2.18 -36.18
C PHE A 19 -27.29 -2.98 -37.45
N ASP A 20 -28.54 -3.43 -37.64
CA ASP A 20 -29.10 -3.69 -38.97
C ASP A 20 -29.24 -2.35 -39.71
N ASP A 21 -28.15 -1.58 -39.76
CA ASP A 21 -28.05 -0.31 -40.49
C ASP A 21 -28.03 -0.55 -42.00
N ASN A 22 -27.90 -1.81 -42.45
CA ASN A 22 -27.85 -2.13 -43.86
C ASN A 22 -29.24 -2.29 -44.49
N ASP A 23 -30.26 -2.71 -43.72
CA ASP A 23 -31.58 -2.98 -44.29
C ASP A 23 -32.36 -1.68 -44.59
N THR A 24 -32.21 -0.65 -43.76
CA THR A 24 -32.90 0.64 -43.95
C THR A 24 -32.21 1.52 -45.01
N ASP A 25 -30.88 1.51 -45.08
CA ASP A 25 -30.13 2.17 -46.15
C ASP A 25 -30.39 1.46 -47.50
N ALA A 26 -30.52 0.13 -47.50
CA ALA A 26 -30.97 -0.62 -48.67
C ALA A 26 -32.39 -0.22 -49.11
N GLU A 27 -33.31 0.00 -48.16
CA GLU A 27 -34.69 0.40 -48.46
C GLU A 27 -34.79 1.79 -49.09
N VAL A 28 -34.02 2.78 -48.60
CA VAL A 28 -33.93 4.13 -49.21
C VAL A 28 -33.28 4.06 -50.58
N MET A 29 -32.20 3.28 -50.74
CA MET A 29 -31.54 3.06 -52.03
C MET A 29 -32.48 2.39 -53.04
N GLU A 30 -33.32 1.44 -52.61
CA GLU A 30 -34.30 0.78 -53.46
C GLU A 30 -35.34 1.78 -53.97
N SER A 31 -35.90 2.65 -53.10
CA SER A 31 -36.86 3.67 -53.51
C SER A 31 -36.24 4.73 -54.42
N LEU A 32 -34.97 5.08 -54.21
CA LEU A 32 -34.22 5.95 -55.11
C LEU A 32 -34.03 5.28 -56.48
N ALA A 33 -33.67 4.00 -56.52
CA ALA A 33 -33.53 3.25 -57.76
C ALA A 33 -34.86 3.16 -58.54
N LYS A 34 -35.99 2.93 -57.84
CA LYS A 34 -37.34 2.95 -58.42
C LYS A 34 -37.71 4.32 -58.99
N LEU A 35 -37.42 5.40 -58.26
CA LEU A 35 -37.66 6.75 -58.74
C LEU A 35 -36.83 7.04 -60.00
N ARG A 36 -35.55 6.65 -60.00
CA ARG A 36 -34.66 6.82 -61.16
C ARG A 36 -35.19 6.08 -62.39
N ALA A 37 -35.62 4.83 -62.23
CA ALA A 37 -36.21 4.06 -63.32
C ALA A 37 -37.48 4.74 -63.89
N SER A 38 -38.35 5.27 -63.03
CA SER A 38 -39.53 6.02 -63.47
C SER A 38 -39.18 7.34 -64.17
N VAL A 39 -38.12 8.04 -63.73
CA VAL A 39 -37.64 9.25 -64.41
C VAL A 39 -37.04 8.93 -65.78
N ASP A 40 -36.26 7.86 -65.89
CA ASP A 40 -35.68 7.41 -67.15
C ASP A 40 -36.79 7.01 -68.15
N GLN A 41 -37.87 6.40 -67.67
CA GLN A 41 -39.05 6.09 -68.47
C GLN A 41 -39.70 7.34 -69.08
N VAL A 42 -39.79 8.45 -68.33
CA VAL A 42 -40.27 9.76 -68.84
C VAL A 42 -39.39 10.28 -69.97
N GLN A 43 -38.07 10.09 -69.86
CA GLN A 43 -37.12 10.57 -70.86
C GLN A 43 -37.18 9.73 -72.16
N CYS A 44 -37.53 8.45 -72.06
CA CYS A 44 -37.63 7.53 -73.19
C CYS A 44 -39.01 7.53 -73.87
N GLU A 45 -40.09 7.80 -73.15
CA GLU A 45 -41.45 7.83 -73.71
C GLU A 45 -41.69 9.12 -74.52
N GLN A 46 -41.76 8.99 -75.85
CA GLN A 46 -42.47 9.97 -76.67
C GLN A 46 -43.96 9.85 -76.34
N PHE A 47 -44.54 10.83 -75.65
CA PHE A 47 -45.97 10.87 -75.29
C PHE A 47 -46.85 10.84 -76.55
N ARG A 48 -47.19 9.63 -77.02
CA ARG A 48 -48.04 9.42 -78.19
C ARG A 48 -49.52 9.58 -77.85
N ARG A 49 -49.90 9.44 -76.58
CA ARG A 49 -51.27 9.60 -76.07
C ARG A 49 -51.27 10.45 -74.79
N GLY A 50 -52.30 11.27 -74.62
CA GLY A 50 -52.44 12.15 -73.45
C GLY A 50 -52.50 11.39 -72.12
N ASP A 51 -53.12 10.21 -72.09
CA ASP A 51 -53.29 9.39 -70.89
C ASP A 51 -51.96 8.82 -70.35
N ASP A 52 -50.98 8.55 -71.23
CA ASP A 52 -49.69 7.98 -70.86
C ASP A 52 -48.89 8.95 -69.98
N ALA A 53 -48.99 10.26 -70.26
CA ALA A 53 -48.37 11.31 -69.46
C ALA A 53 -48.98 11.43 -68.05
N TYR A 54 -50.30 11.24 -67.92
CA TYR A 54 -50.97 11.28 -66.61
C TYR A 54 -50.61 10.07 -65.75
N ASN A 55 -50.59 8.87 -66.34
CA ASN A 55 -50.21 7.64 -65.63
C ASN A 55 -48.77 7.71 -65.10
N LEU A 56 -47.83 8.22 -65.90
CA LEU A 56 -46.43 8.32 -65.51
C LEU A 56 -46.21 9.37 -64.42
N ARG A 57 -46.96 10.49 -64.47
CA ARG A 57 -46.96 11.50 -63.41
C ARG A 57 -47.44 10.91 -62.08
N ASP A 58 -48.49 10.09 -62.10
CA ASP A 58 -49.01 9.45 -60.89
C ASP A 58 -48.00 8.43 -60.32
N ILE A 59 -47.34 7.65 -61.18
CA ILE A 59 -46.25 6.72 -60.77
C ILE A 59 -45.09 7.49 -60.11
N LEU A 60 -44.63 8.59 -60.74
CA LEU A 60 -43.58 9.43 -60.16
C LEU A 60 -43.98 9.99 -58.80
N LEU A 61 -45.21 10.48 -58.66
CA LEU A 61 -45.72 11.01 -57.40
C LEU A 61 -45.71 9.95 -56.28
N VAL A 62 -46.06 8.70 -56.60
CA VAL A 62 -46.01 7.59 -55.65
C VAL A 62 -44.56 7.33 -55.20
N HIS A 63 -43.62 7.22 -56.14
CA HIS A 63 -42.21 6.96 -55.79
C HIS A 63 -41.55 8.11 -55.04
N ILE A 64 -41.90 9.37 -55.36
CA ILE A 64 -41.40 10.54 -54.62
C ILE A 64 -41.92 10.50 -53.17
N ARG A 65 -43.22 10.28 -52.97
CA ARG A 65 -43.80 10.22 -51.60
C ARG A 65 -43.22 9.08 -50.79
N ASP A 66 -43.00 7.92 -51.41
CA ASP A 66 -42.37 6.77 -50.76
C ASP A 66 -40.93 7.09 -50.32
N LEU A 67 -40.14 7.72 -51.20
CA LEU A 67 -38.78 8.15 -50.88
C LEU A 67 -38.75 9.20 -49.77
N GLU A 68 -39.62 10.21 -49.82
CA GLU A 68 -39.75 11.24 -48.77
C GLU A 68 -40.10 10.61 -47.41
N HIS A 69 -41.02 9.66 -47.40
CA HIS A 69 -41.43 8.95 -46.20
C HIS A 69 -40.28 8.17 -45.59
N LYS A 70 -39.56 7.39 -46.40
CA LYS A 70 -38.42 6.57 -45.95
C LYS A 70 -37.26 7.41 -45.43
N ILE A 71 -36.94 8.52 -46.12
CA ILE A 71 -35.91 9.46 -45.66
C ILE A 71 -36.31 10.05 -44.30
N SER A 72 -37.58 10.47 -44.15
CA SER A 72 -38.07 11.05 -42.89
C SER A 72 -37.99 10.05 -41.73
N ALA A 73 -38.44 8.81 -41.95
CA ALA A 73 -38.37 7.75 -40.95
C ALA A 73 -36.92 7.47 -40.50
N ARG A 74 -35.96 7.49 -41.44
CA ARG A 74 -34.52 7.34 -41.13
C ARG A 74 -34.00 8.49 -40.27
N PHE A 75 -34.38 9.73 -40.57
CA PHE A 75 -33.96 10.88 -39.77
C PHE A 75 -34.51 10.83 -38.34
N ASP A 76 -35.78 10.42 -38.18
CA ASP A 76 -36.40 10.27 -36.86
C ASP A 76 -35.73 9.17 -36.05
N GLU A 77 -35.40 8.03 -36.68
CA GLU A 77 -34.65 6.95 -36.04
C GLU A 77 -33.25 7.42 -35.61
N HIS A 78 -32.54 8.11 -36.49
CA HIS A 78 -31.22 8.64 -36.18
C HIS A 78 -31.25 9.70 -35.07
N ASP A 79 -32.27 10.59 -35.02
CA ASP A 79 -32.43 11.50 -33.88
C ASP A 79 -32.68 10.76 -32.58
N ARG A 80 -33.51 9.70 -32.61
CA ARG A 80 -33.78 8.86 -31.43
C ARG A 80 -32.50 8.21 -30.90
N VAL A 81 -31.73 7.57 -31.78
CA VAL A 81 -30.46 6.93 -31.44
C VAL A 81 -29.46 7.96 -30.92
N HIS A 82 -29.29 9.08 -31.62
CA HIS A 82 -28.37 10.14 -31.22
C HIS A 82 -28.76 10.74 -29.85
N ARG A 83 -30.05 10.91 -29.58
CA ARG A 83 -30.55 11.40 -28.29
C ARG A 83 -30.27 10.40 -27.16
N ALA A 84 -30.47 9.10 -27.40
CA ALA A 84 -30.15 8.05 -26.45
C ALA A 84 -28.64 8.02 -26.14
N LEU A 85 -27.80 7.98 -27.18
CA LEU A 85 -26.35 7.99 -27.04
C LEU A 85 -25.83 9.21 -26.25
N ARG A 86 -26.40 10.39 -26.51
CA ARG A 86 -26.05 11.60 -25.75
C ARG A 86 -26.34 11.45 -24.26
N LYS A 87 -27.48 10.83 -23.93
CA LYS A 87 -27.88 10.60 -22.54
C LYS A 87 -26.94 9.59 -21.87
N ASP A 88 -26.69 8.45 -22.51
CA ASP A 88 -25.82 7.40 -21.99
C ASP A 88 -24.40 7.91 -21.76
N MET A 89 -23.85 8.69 -22.70
CA MET A 89 -22.55 9.34 -22.54
C MET A 89 -22.53 10.32 -21.34
N HIS A 90 -23.62 11.05 -21.12
CA HIS A 90 -23.72 11.96 -19.98
C HIS A 90 -23.76 11.20 -18.66
N ASP A 91 -24.54 10.11 -18.60
CA ASP A 91 -24.64 9.25 -17.43
C ASP A 91 -23.31 8.56 -17.12
N GLN A 92 -22.62 8.04 -18.14
CA GLN A 92 -21.29 7.45 -18.00
C GLN A 92 -20.26 8.47 -17.47
N LYS A 93 -20.28 9.70 -18.00
CA LYS A 93 -19.42 10.78 -17.52
C LYS A 93 -19.68 11.11 -16.06
N ASN A 94 -20.95 11.17 -15.65
CA ASN A 94 -21.34 11.45 -14.27
C ASN A 94 -20.87 10.34 -13.33
N LEU A 95 -21.06 9.07 -13.72
CA LEU A 95 -20.59 7.91 -12.96
C LEU A 95 -19.07 7.94 -12.77
N SER A 96 -18.33 8.15 -13.87
CA SER A 96 -16.87 8.21 -13.83
C SER A 96 -16.35 9.38 -12.98
N SER A 97 -17.04 10.52 -13.01
CA SER A 97 -16.71 11.68 -12.15
C SER A 97 -16.96 11.40 -10.68
N LEU A 98 -18.00 10.62 -10.35
CA LEU A 98 -18.29 10.23 -8.97
C LEU A 98 -17.21 9.28 -8.43
N ASP A 99 -16.83 8.28 -9.21
CA ASP A 99 -15.77 7.33 -8.86
C ASP A 99 -14.42 8.02 -8.67
N LEU A 100 -14.06 8.94 -9.57
CA LEU A 100 -12.84 9.74 -9.45
C LEU A 100 -12.86 10.61 -8.18
N LYS A 101 -14.00 11.21 -7.85
CA LYS A 101 -14.13 12.02 -6.63
C LYS A 101 -14.00 11.15 -5.37
N SER A 102 -14.63 9.98 -5.35
CA SER A 102 -14.57 9.02 -4.24
C SER A 102 -13.15 8.52 -4.02
N THR A 103 -12.46 8.11 -5.09
CA THR A 103 -11.06 7.67 -5.03
C THR A 103 -10.13 8.77 -4.56
N HIS A 104 -10.30 10.01 -5.04
CA HIS A 104 -9.54 11.16 -4.55
C HIS A 104 -9.76 11.42 -3.06
N GLN A 105 -11.01 11.36 -2.59
CA GLN A 105 -11.33 11.55 -1.17
C GLN A 105 -10.71 10.46 -0.29
N LYS A 106 -10.79 9.19 -0.73
CA LYS A 106 -10.17 8.06 -0.02
C LYS A 106 -8.66 8.19 0.04
N LEU A 107 -8.00 8.53 -1.07
CA LEU A 107 -6.56 8.76 -1.11
C LEU A 107 -6.16 9.94 -0.24
N SER A 108 -6.91 11.05 -0.27
CA SER A 108 -6.65 12.21 0.59
C SER A 108 -6.74 11.85 2.08
N ALA A 109 -7.73 11.04 2.47
CA ALA A 109 -7.86 10.56 3.84
C ALA A 109 -6.68 9.65 4.25
N GLN A 110 -6.23 8.76 3.36
CA GLN A 110 -5.06 7.90 3.60
C GLN A 110 -3.77 8.70 3.74
N ILE A 111 -3.57 9.71 2.89
CA ILE A 111 -2.41 10.62 2.96
C ILE A 111 -2.42 11.37 4.30
N ALA A 112 -3.58 11.87 4.74
CA ALA A 112 -3.70 12.55 6.02
C ALA A 112 -3.35 11.61 7.19
N ALA A 113 -3.87 10.38 7.20
CA ALA A 113 -3.54 9.39 8.22
C ALA A 113 -2.04 9.08 8.27
N ALA A 114 -1.41 8.78 7.13
CA ALA A 114 0.02 8.50 7.05
C ALA A 114 0.89 9.70 7.50
N ALA A 115 0.44 10.93 7.24
CA ALA A 115 1.13 12.13 7.71
C ALA A 115 1.11 12.23 9.25
N PHE A 116 -0.01 11.90 9.90
CA PHE A 116 -0.10 11.84 11.37
C PHE A 116 0.84 10.78 11.94
N ASP A 117 0.83 9.56 11.38
CA ASP A 117 1.71 8.48 11.82
C ASP A 117 3.20 8.88 11.70
N THR A 118 3.55 9.58 10.61
CA THR A 118 4.92 10.07 10.40
C THR A 118 5.34 11.09 11.46
N VAL A 119 4.44 12.00 11.85
CA VAL A 119 4.70 13.00 12.92
C VAL A 119 4.88 12.31 14.27
N ASP A 120 4.07 11.29 14.56
CA ASP A 120 4.16 10.52 15.80
C ASP A 120 5.52 9.81 15.93
N VAL A 121 5.93 9.07 14.89
CA VAL A 121 7.25 8.44 14.81
C VAL A 121 8.38 9.47 14.98
N GLN A 122 8.28 10.65 14.35
CA GLN A 122 9.28 11.71 14.54
C GLN A 122 9.37 12.20 15.99
N ASN A 123 8.25 12.26 16.71
CA ASN A 123 8.23 12.64 18.13
C ASN A 123 8.87 11.56 19.00
N GLU A 124 8.54 10.29 18.78
CA GLU A 124 9.18 9.17 19.47
C GLU A 124 10.69 9.14 19.24
N VAL A 125 11.14 9.33 17.99
CA VAL A 125 12.57 9.41 17.64
C VAL A 125 13.26 10.55 18.40
N LYS A 126 12.63 11.73 18.53
CA LYS A 126 13.19 12.83 19.33
C LYS A 126 13.33 12.45 20.80
N VAL A 127 12.35 11.76 21.38
CA VAL A 127 12.41 11.26 22.77
C VAL A 127 13.51 10.22 22.95
N ILE A 128 13.67 9.30 22.00
CA ILE A 128 14.75 8.31 22.04
C ILE A 128 16.11 9.01 21.96
N ASN A 129 16.28 9.98 21.06
CA ASN A 129 17.54 10.69 20.89
C ASN A 129 17.98 11.45 22.16
N SER A 130 17.03 12.04 22.90
CA SER A 130 17.34 12.71 24.17
C SER A 130 17.74 11.70 25.26
N LYS A 131 17.07 10.54 25.35
CA LYS A 131 17.44 9.45 26.26
C LYS A 131 18.82 8.89 25.96
N VAL A 132 19.14 8.65 24.69
CA VAL A 132 20.47 8.18 24.26
C VAL A 132 21.54 9.18 24.67
N THR A 133 21.32 10.47 24.39
CA THR A 133 22.25 11.55 24.77
C THR A 133 22.49 11.60 26.28
N TYR A 134 21.44 11.42 27.09
CA TYR A 134 21.56 11.36 28.56
C TYR A 134 22.38 10.16 29.03
N LEU A 135 22.10 8.97 28.48
CA LEU A 135 22.84 7.75 28.81
C LEU A 135 24.31 7.85 28.40
N ASP A 136 24.62 8.42 27.23
CA ASP A 136 25.99 8.68 26.79
C ASP A 136 26.75 9.56 27.80
N GLY A 137 26.09 10.59 28.34
CA GLY A 137 26.64 11.42 29.41
C GLY A 137 26.95 10.64 30.69
N LEU A 138 26.02 9.78 31.15
CA LEU A 138 26.24 8.92 32.32
C LEU A 138 27.39 7.93 32.09
N VAL A 139 27.46 7.30 30.92
CA VAL A 139 28.54 6.38 30.55
C VAL A 139 29.89 7.11 30.55
N ALA A 140 29.95 8.35 30.05
CA ALA A 140 31.16 9.15 30.10
C ALA A 140 31.62 9.44 31.53
N GLU A 141 30.70 9.82 32.43
CA GLU A 141 31.02 10.04 33.85
C GLU A 141 31.47 8.75 34.56
N ILE A 142 30.81 7.61 34.32
CA ILE A 142 31.24 6.30 34.86
C ILE A 142 32.65 5.96 34.36
N ARG A 143 32.92 6.11 33.06
CA ARG A 143 34.26 5.88 32.51
C ARG A 143 35.29 6.77 33.19
N LYS A 144 35.00 8.06 33.37
CA LYS A 144 35.88 9.00 34.06
C LYS A 144 36.11 8.64 35.53
N ALA A 145 35.12 8.09 36.23
CA ALA A 145 35.26 7.66 37.63
C ALA A 145 36.00 6.33 37.80
N VAL A 146 35.83 5.40 36.86
CA VAL A 146 36.41 4.03 36.91
C VAL A 146 37.82 3.98 36.35
N MET A 147 38.10 4.64 35.22
CA MET A 147 39.41 4.55 34.55
C MET A 147 40.61 5.05 35.38
N PRO A 148 40.54 6.12 36.20
CA PRO A 148 41.65 6.53 37.06
C PRO A 148 42.06 5.46 38.08
N LYS A 149 41.11 4.61 38.49
CA LYS A 149 41.36 3.51 39.43
C LYS A 149 42.07 2.32 38.79
N ARG A 150 42.19 2.27 37.45
CA ARG A 150 42.87 1.20 36.71
C ARG A 150 44.38 1.41 36.53
N GLY A 151 44.96 2.50 37.05
CA GLY A 151 46.36 2.87 36.84
C GLY A 151 47.40 1.95 37.50
N LYS A 152 47.03 1.15 38.50
CA LYS A 152 47.90 0.12 39.08
C LYS A 152 47.09 -0.83 39.97
N VAL A 153 47.00 -2.10 39.60
CA VAL A 153 46.47 -3.15 40.49
C VAL A 153 47.66 -3.78 41.18
N VAL A 154 47.76 -3.59 42.49
CA VAL A 154 48.80 -4.20 43.33
C VAL A 154 48.14 -5.24 44.22
N ALA A 155 48.41 -6.51 43.94
CA ALA A 155 48.02 -7.62 44.80
C ALA A 155 49.22 -8.02 45.65
N ALA A 156 49.07 -7.98 46.97
CA ALA A 156 50.09 -8.42 47.91
C ALA A 156 49.71 -9.80 48.45
N ALA A 157 50.52 -10.82 48.16
CA ALA A 157 50.54 -12.08 48.88
C ALA A 157 51.63 -12.00 49.97
N PRO A 158 51.58 -12.80 51.05
CA PRO A 158 52.45 -12.65 52.23
C PRO A 158 53.97 -12.52 51.98
N ASN A 159 54.48 -12.98 50.83
CA ASN A 159 55.90 -12.92 50.46
C ASN A 159 56.18 -12.34 49.06
N HIS A 160 55.14 -11.94 48.31
CA HIS A 160 55.29 -11.48 46.91
C HIS A 160 54.35 -10.31 46.61
N LEU A 161 54.90 -9.26 46.00
CA LEU A 161 54.14 -8.11 45.51
C LEU A 161 53.98 -8.24 43.99
N LEU A 162 52.76 -8.48 43.53
CA LEU A 162 52.42 -8.49 42.11
C LEU A 162 51.88 -7.11 41.73
N THR A 163 52.59 -6.42 40.83
CA THR A 163 52.15 -5.17 40.22
C THR A 163 51.76 -5.42 38.78
N ILE A 164 50.48 -5.20 38.45
CA ILE A 164 49.97 -5.23 37.08
C ILE A 164 49.67 -3.80 36.64
N LYS A 165 50.24 -3.38 35.51
CA LYS A 165 49.92 -2.13 34.82
C LYS A 165 49.10 -2.44 33.58
N SER A 166 48.00 -1.74 33.42
CA SER A 166 47.15 -1.81 32.23
C SER A 166 47.10 -0.45 31.54
N ASP A 167 46.82 -0.46 30.24
CA ASP A 167 46.54 0.75 29.47
C ASP A 167 45.11 1.26 29.72
N PRO A 168 44.74 2.43 29.14
CA PRO A 168 43.38 2.95 29.24
C PRO A 168 42.29 2.11 28.56
N ALA A 169 42.64 1.22 27.63
CA ALA A 169 41.70 0.26 27.02
C ALA A 169 41.46 -0.96 27.95
N GLY A 170 42.30 -1.14 28.96
CA GLY A 170 42.22 -2.21 29.94
C GLY A 170 43.10 -3.41 29.61
N GLU A 171 43.94 -3.34 28.58
CA GLU A 171 44.90 -4.38 28.23
C GLU A 171 46.10 -4.35 29.20
N VAL A 172 46.61 -5.52 29.57
CA VAL A 172 47.75 -5.62 30.49
C VAL A 172 49.04 -5.34 29.72
N VAL A 173 49.72 -4.25 30.07
CA VAL A 173 50.94 -3.79 29.40
C VAL A 173 52.21 -4.25 30.12
N ALA A 174 52.16 -4.40 31.44
CA ALA A 174 53.31 -4.89 32.21
C ALA A 174 52.89 -5.63 33.48
N VAL A 175 53.61 -6.69 33.80
CA VAL A 175 53.48 -7.46 35.04
C VAL A 175 54.85 -7.54 35.71
N ALA A 176 54.95 -7.06 36.95
CA ALA A 176 56.16 -7.13 37.76
C ALA A 176 55.89 -7.88 39.06
N ILE A 177 56.84 -8.72 39.46
CA ILE A 177 56.78 -9.51 40.70
C ILE A 177 58.00 -9.15 41.53
N GLU A 178 57.79 -8.54 42.70
CA GLU A 178 58.86 -8.28 43.67
C GLU A 178 58.76 -9.27 44.82
N GLN A 179 59.87 -9.94 45.13
CA GLN A 179 59.97 -10.88 46.25
C GLN A 179 60.41 -10.12 47.51
N MET A 180 59.56 -10.08 48.53
CA MET A 180 59.88 -9.40 49.79
C MET A 180 60.69 -10.33 50.68
N ASN A 181 62.01 -10.16 50.70
CA ASN A 181 62.89 -10.87 51.62
C ASN A 181 62.67 -10.35 53.04
N ARG A 182 61.93 -11.09 53.86
CA ARG A 182 61.86 -10.86 55.31
C ARG A 182 63.10 -11.49 55.95
N GLU A 183 63.94 -10.68 56.58
CA GLU A 183 65.03 -11.17 57.43
C GLU A 183 64.39 -11.94 58.61
N VAL A 184 64.41 -13.27 58.52
CA VAL A 184 63.87 -14.14 59.57
C VAL A 184 64.92 -14.24 60.67
N VAL A 185 64.84 -13.35 61.66
CA VAL A 185 65.50 -13.57 62.95
C VAL A 185 64.77 -14.72 63.64
N LEU A 186 65.37 -15.91 63.58
CA LEU A 186 64.98 -17.11 64.29
C LEU A 186 64.94 -16.83 65.80
N GLY A 187 63.75 -16.75 66.36
CA GLY A 187 63.59 -16.64 67.81
C GLY A 187 62.13 -16.71 68.27
N LYS A 188 61.82 -17.77 69.01
CA LYS A 188 60.59 -18.06 69.79
C LYS A 188 59.37 -18.63 69.05
N VAL A 189 59.20 -19.94 69.27
CA VAL A 189 57.95 -20.69 69.34
C VAL A 189 56.91 -19.94 70.17
N VAL A 190 55.68 -19.73 69.65
CA VAL A 190 54.41 -19.82 70.41
C VAL A 190 53.21 -19.91 69.43
N ALA A 191 52.37 -20.92 69.73
CA ALA A 191 50.92 -21.08 69.52
C ALA A 191 50.32 -21.32 68.12
N GLU A 192 49.61 -22.46 68.08
CA GLU A 192 48.51 -22.85 67.20
C GLU A 192 47.61 -21.68 66.78
N VAL A 193 47.44 -21.49 65.47
CA VAL A 193 46.38 -20.65 64.90
C VAL A 193 45.25 -21.56 64.44
N LYS A 194 44.13 -21.50 65.16
CA LYS A 194 42.87 -22.18 64.86
C LYS A 194 42.20 -21.45 63.71
N VAL A 195 42.12 -22.08 62.54
CA VAL A 195 41.37 -21.56 61.38
C VAL A 195 39.87 -21.68 61.70
N LYS A 196 39.17 -20.55 61.82
CA LYS A 196 37.71 -20.49 61.74
C LYS A 196 37.35 -20.04 60.33
N GLU A 197 36.71 -20.93 59.60
CA GLU A 197 36.07 -20.65 58.32
C GLU A 197 34.75 -19.92 58.61
N GLU A 198 34.68 -18.64 58.24
CA GLU A 198 33.45 -17.85 58.30
C GLU A 198 32.95 -17.71 56.86
N ALA A 199 31.97 -18.54 56.50
CA ALA A 199 31.28 -18.45 55.22
C ALA A 199 30.43 -17.18 55.21
N ILE A 200 30.77 -16.25 54.32
CA ILE A 200 29.96 -15.06 54.07
C ILE A 200 28.81 -15.50 53.15
N GLU A 201 27.66 -15.76 53.76
CA GLU A 201 26.39 -15.94 53.06
C GLU A 201 25.98 -14.58 52.48
N VAL A 202 26.18 -14.42 51.16
CA VAL A 202 25.72 -13.24 50.43
C VAL A 202 24.24 -13.42 50.15
N ASP A 203 23.41 -12.78 50.98
CA ASP A 203 21.96 -12.73 50.79
C ASP A 203 21.64 -11.79 49.61
N LEU A 204 21.38 -12.37 48.44
CA LEU A 204 20.89 -11.65 47.26
C LEU A 204 19.36 -11.64 47.31
N PRO A 205 18.71 -10.46 47.37
CA PRO A 205 17.26 -10.40 47.26
C PRO A 205 16.84 -10.93 45.89
N ARG A 206 16.08 -12.03 45.92
CA ARG A 206 15.34 -12.53 44.76
C ARG A 206 14.23 -11.53 44.46
N GLU A 207 14.40 -10.74 43.41
CA GLU A 207 13.31 -9.98 42.82
C GLU A 207 12.36 -10.97 42.14
N ASP A 208 11.14 -11.07 42.67
CA ASP A 208 10.04 -11.85 42.11
C ASP A 208 9.67 -11.27 40.74
N ILE A 209 10.05 -11.97 39.67
CA ILE A 209 9.56 -11.68 38.32
C ILE A 209 8.11 -12.17 38.27
N PRO A 210 7.11 -11.29 38.11
CA PRO A 210 5.73 -11.74 37.95
C PRO A 210 5.62 -12.57 36.68
N ALA A 211 5.17 -13.82 36.84
CA ALA A 211 4.81 -14.68 35.72
C ALA A 211 3.69 -14.01 34.92
N VAL A 212 4.03 -13.50 33.74
CA VAL A 212 3.04 -13.08 32.75
C VAL A 212 2.35 -14.35 32.27
N VAL A 213 1.19 -14.63 32.87
CA VAL A 213 0.23 -15.60 32.36
C VAL A 213 -0.25 -15.04 31.02
N VAL A 214 0.27 -15.61 29.94
CA VAL A 214 -0.25 -15.38 28.59
C VAL A 214 -1.60 -16.08 28.53
N ASP A 215 -2.66 -15.31 28.76
CA ASP A 215 -4.03 -15.75 28.56
C ASP A 215 -4.22 -16.04 27.07
N ARG A 216 -4.30 -17.33 26.74
CA ARG A 216 -4.56 -17.83 25.39
C ARG A 216 -6.07 -17.81 25.21
N SER A 217 -6.62 -16.64 24.94
CA SER A 217 -8.00 -16.53 24.46
C SER A 217 -8.08 -17.12 23.05
N GLU A 218 -8.45 -18.39 22.99
CA GLU A 218 -8.92 -19.06 21.78
C GLU A 218 -10.22 -18.41 21.31
N ASP A 219 -10.11 -17.38 20.47
CA ASP A 219 -11.26 -16.90 19.70
C ASP A 219 -11.56 -17.89 18.57
N ARG A 220 -12.38 -18.87 18.93
CA ARG A 220 -13.20 -19.66 18.01
C ARG A 220 -14.40 -18.81 17.62
N LEU A 221 -14.38 -18.18 16.45
CA LEU A 221 -15.62 -17.69 15.82
C LEU A 221 -15.87 -18.35 14.48
N LYS A 222 -17.02 -19.01 14.46
CA LYS A 222 -17.67 -19.73 13.38
C LYS A 222 -17.94 -18.81 12.18
N ILE A 223 -17.57 -19.35 11.02
CA ILE A 223 -18.20 -19.27 9.70
C ILE A 223 -19.63 -18.71 9.73
N GLY A 224 -19.86 -17.71 8.87
CA GLY A 224 -21.16 -17.23 8.39
C GLY A 224 -20.95 -16.39 7.14
#